data_AF-A0A379EXU0-F1
#
_entry.id   AF-A0A379EXU0-F1
#
_cell.length_a   1.000
_cell.length_b   1.000
_cell.length_c   1.000
_cell.angle_alpha   90.00
_cell.angle_beta   90.00
_cell.angle_gamma   90.00
#
_symmetry.space_group_name_H-M   'P 1'
#
loop_
_entity.id
_entity.type
_entity.pdbx_description
1 polymer ?
#
loop_
_entity_poly.entity_id
_entity_poly.type
_entity_poly.pdbx_seq_one_letter_code
_entity_poly.pdbx_strand_id
1 'polypeptide(L)'
;MEHLEVIKVSEEKMSSEHLNANKVYFATEILNDSNMMPIYSKLCMMLDIYDVEHEIIEDPVTHSCKALKPAWLVNNVKITDHVDCLVRNIGDKRMLMTNCAEYDSEVAKALKKKIEAEGYEVVELSYSSFDGVREAKDTSWAYINYIHTSKVIIVPMQHAKEDKEALQQIKACFPHLAVVGVYADPCFGNEGEFIRYSKSINESMVS
;
A
#
# COMPACT_ATOMS: atom_id res chain seq x y z
N MET A 1 22.05 -12.53 7.52
CA MET A 1 21.35 -13.28 6.45
C MET A 1 20.30 -14.26 7.01
N GLU A 2 19.84 -14.07 8.26
CA GLU A 2 18.83 -14.93 8.92
C GLU A 2 17.39 -14.39 8.78
N HIS A 3 17.19 -13.12 8.39
CA HIS A 3 15.85 -12.51 8.26
C HIS A 3 15.08 -12.91 6.99
N LEU A 4 15.65 -13.81 6.20
CA LEU A 4 15.13 -14.24 4.89
C LEU A 4 14.54 -15.66 4.93
N GLU A 5 14.41 -16.30 6.10
CA GLU A 5 13.80 -17.62 6.21
C GLU A 5 12.42 -17.65 5.57
N VAL A 6 12.32 -18.51 4.55
CA VAL A 6 11.12 -18.95 3.82
C VAL A 6 9.98 -17.92 3.81
N ILE A 7 10.08 -16.93 2.91
CA ILE A 7 8.88 -16.27 2.41
C ILE A 7 8.16 -17.32 1.57
N LYS A 8 7.35 -18.16 2.21
CA LYS A 8 6.28 -18.86 1.51
C LYS A 8 5.28 -17.79 1.15
N VAL A 9 5.35 -17.33 -0.09
CA VAL A 9 4.27 -16.57 -0.71
C VAL A 9 3.11 -17.56 -0.85
N SER A 10 2.39 -17.82 0.24
CA SER A 10 1.14 -18.56 0.12
C SER A 10 0.14 -17.67 -0.61
N GLU A 11 -0.67 -18.27 -1.49
CA GLU A 11 -1.79 -17.58 -2.16
C GLU A 11 -2.68 -16.85 -1.14
N GLU A 12 -2.73 -17.34 0.11
CA GLU A 12 -3.45 -16.75 1.24
C GLU A 12 -2.82 -15.45 1.81
N LYS A 13 -1.49 -15.27 1.75
CA LYS A 13 -0.82 -14.05 2.29
C LYS A 13 -0.68 -12.92 1.28
N MET A 14 -0.68 -13.23 -0.01
CA MET A 14 -0.73 -12.22 -1.09
C MET A 14 -2.16 -12.03 -1.57
N SER A 15 -3.03 -11.82 -0.59
CA SER A 15 -4.46 -11.91 -0.78
C SER A 15 -4.88 -11.07 -1.99
N SER A 16 -5.56 -11.73 -2.90
CA SER A 16 -6.30 -11.08 -3.99
C SER A 16 -7.45 -10.22 -3.46
N GLU A 17 -7.60 -10.05 -2.14
CA GLU A 17 -8.71 -9.33 -1.47
C GLU A 17 -8.92 -7.93 -2.04
N HIS A 18 -7.86 -7.32 -2.59
CA HIS A 18 -7.90 -5.99 -3.18
C HIS A 18 -8.24 -5.98 -4.68
N LEU A 19 -8.01 -7.09 -5.39
CA LEU A 19 -8.36 -7.21 -6.81
C LEU A 19 -9.88 -7.32 -6.90
N ASN A 20 -10.50 -6.33 -7.54
CA ASN A 20 -11.96 -6.25 -7.73
C ASN A 20 -12.76 -6.00 -6.44
N ALA A 21 -12.18 -5.41 -5.40
CA ALA A 21 -12.95 -5.03 -4.22
C ALA A 21 -14.11 -4.08 -4.58
N ASN A 22 -15.33 -4.40 -4.16
CA ASN A 22 -16.51 -3.59 -4.43
C ASN A 22 -16.90 -2.69 -3.24
N LYS A 23 -16.25 -2.90 -2.08
CA LYS A 23 -16.52 -2.19 -0.84
C LYS A 23 -15.26 -1.86 -0.06
N VAL A 24 -15.27 -0.73 0.63
CA VAL A 24 -14.19 -0.25 1.49
C VAL A 24 -14.64 -0.15 2.94
N TYR A 25 -13.91 -0.81 3.82
CA TYR A 25 -14.14 -0.79 5.25
C TYR A 25 -13.15 0.14 5.92
N PHE A 26 -13.64 1.04 6.76
CA PHE A 26 -12.85 1.99 7.52
C PHE A 26 -12.82 1.60 9.00
N ALA A 27 -11.63 1.60 9.61
CA ALA A 27 -11.48 1.33 11.03
C ALA A 27 -12.07 2.49 11.87
N THR A 28 -12.83 2.17 12.93
CA THR A 28 -13.40 3.17 13.87
C THR A 28 -12.35 4.13 14.47
N GLU A 29 -11.10 3.68 14.59
CA GLU A 29 -9.97 4.48 15.07
C GLU A 29 -9.75 5.77 14.27
N ILE A 30 -10.19 5.81 13.00
CA ILE A 30 -10.16 7.02 12.15
C ILE A 30 -11.07 8.11 12.70
N LEU A 31 -12.22 7.76 13.27
CA LEU A 31 -13.21 8.76 13.69
C LEU A 31 -12.90 9.38 15.05
N ASN A 32 -12.03 8.73 15.83
CA ASN A 32 -11.70 9.15 17.19
C ASN A 32 -10.71 10.32 17.24
N ASP A 33 -10.03 10.64 16.14
CA ASP A 33 -9.12 11.79 16.03
C ASP A 33 -9.73 12.87 15.12
N SER A 34 -9.94 14.07 15.67
CA SER A 34 -10.51 15.20 14.93
C SER A 34 -9.68 15.61 13.70
N ASN A 35 -8.38 15.30 13.66
CA ASN A 35 -7.52 15.57 12.51
C ASN A 35 -7.75 14.60 11.35
N MET A 36 -8.36 13.45 11.61
CA MET A 36 -8.63 12.40 10.62
C MET A 36 -9.97 12.57 9.92
N MET A 37 -10.94 13.22 10.57
CA MET A 37 -12.27 13.44 10.00
C MET A 37 -12.24 14.13 8.62
N PRO A 38 -11.39 15.15 8.36
CA PRO A 38 -11.25 15.72 7.02
C PRO A 38 -10.72 14.72 5.98
N ILE A 39 -9.78 13.85 6.36
CA ILE A 39 -9.23 12.81 5.48
C ILE A 39 -10.32 11.80 5.14
N TYR A 40 -11.00 11.27 6.15
CA TYR A 40 -12.12 10.35 6.01
C TYR A 40 -13.21 10.90 5.08
N SER A 41 -13.62 12.15 5.30
CA SER A 41 -14.66 12.80 4.50
C SER A 41 -14.27 12.92 3.02
N LYS A 42 -13.00 13.22 2.72
CA LYS A 42 -12.50 13.26 1.33
C LYS A 42 -12.49 11.87 0.69
N LEU A 43 -12.10 10.84 1.45
CA LEU A 43 -12.08 9.46 0.97
C LEU A 43 -13.51 8.96 0.68
N CYS A 44 -14.46 9.18 1.59
CA CYS A 44 -15.88 8.83 1.37
C CYS A 44 -16.45 9.56 0.16
N MET A 45 -16.23 10.87 0.03
CA MET A 45 -16.66 11.63 -1.14
C MET A 45 -16.13 11.02 -2.44
N MET A 46 -14.88 10.55 -2.43
CA MET A 46 -14.31 9.92 -3.61
C MET A 46 -14.91 8.56 -3.91
N LEU A 47 -15.15 7.74 -2.89
CA LEU A 47 -15.82 6.45 -3.05
C LEU A 47 -17.26 6.64 -3.57
N ASP A 48 -18.00 7.64 -3.07
CA ASP A 48 -19.34 7.99 -3.54
C ASP A 48 -19.36 8.41 -5.02
N ILE A 49 -18.39 9.21 -5.47
CA ILE A 49 -18.27 9.64 -6.88
C ILE A 49 -18.11 8.43 -7.82
N TYR A 50 -17.43 7.39 -7.36
CA TYR A 50 -17.23 6.16 -8.12
C TYR A 50 -18.24 5.06 -7.79
N ASP A 51 -19.28 5.35 -7.01
CA ASP A 51 -20.32 4.39 -6.63
C ASP A 51 -19.72 3.14 -5.95
N VAL A 52 -18.73 3.33 -5.08
CA VAL A 52 -18.11 2.27 -4.28
C VAL A 52 -18.72 2.31 -2.88
N GLU A 53 -19.24 1.17 -2.42
CA GLU A 53 -19.79 1.08 -1.07
C GLU A 53 -18.70 1.27 -0.01
N HIS A 54 -19.05 1.91 1.10
CA HIS A 54 -18.15 2.06 2.23
C HIS A 54 -18.88 2.07 3.57
N GLU A 55 -18.21 1.55 4.59
CA GLU A 55 -18.74 1.54 5.94
C GLU A 55 -17.62 1.61 6.99
N ILE A 56 -18.01 1.96 8.22
CA ILE A 56 -17.13 1.95 9.39
C ILE A 56 -17.39 0.66 10.17
N ILE A 57 -16.34 -0.06 10.57
CA ILE A 57 -16.44 -1.24 11.44
C ILE A 57 -15.77 -0.96 12.79
N GLU A 58 -16.43 -1.39 13.87
CA GLU A 58 -15.98 -1.28 15.26
C GLU A 58 -14.85 -2.25 15.67
N ASP A 59 -14.41 -3.17 14.79
CA ASP A 59 -13.42 -4.19 15.14
C ASP A 59 -11.97 -3.68 14.96
N PRO A 60 -11.22 -3.45 16.06
CA PRO A 60 -9.86 -2.91 16.00
C PRO A 60 -8.82 -3.95 15.57
N VAL A 61 -9.12 -5.24 15.67
CA VAL A 61 -8.11 -6.32 15.56
C VAL A 61 -7.93 -6.79 14.12
N THR A 62 -8.93 -6.58 13.26
CA THR A 62 -8.96 -7.16 11.91
C THR A 62 -8.69 -6.14 10.78
N HIS A 63 -8.58 -4.84 11.08
CA HIS A 63 -8.60 -3.78 10.04
C HIS A 63 -7.55 -2.66 10.15
N SER A 64 -6.85 -2.48 11.28
CA SER A 64 -5.72 -1.54 11.35
C SER A 64 -4.42 -2.27 11.01
N CYS A 65 -3.81 -1.88 9.90
CA CYS A 65 -2.55 -2.46 9.44
C CYS A 65 -1.49 -1.36 9.41
N LYS A 66 -0.41 -1.53 10.19
CA LYS A 66 0.73 -0.63 10.14
C LYS A 66 1.65 -1.05 9.00
N ALA A 67 1.87 -0.15 8.05
CA ALA A 67 2.91 -0.31 7.04
C ALA A 67 4.24 0.27 7.55
N LEU A 68 5.35 -0.42 7.29
CA LEU A 68 6.68 -0.05 7.78
C LEU A 68 7.58 0.43 6.64
N LYS A 69 8.41 1.45 6.91
CA LYS A 69 9.45 1.90 5.97
C LYS A 69 10.45 0.77 5.67
N PRO A 70 10.87 0.59 4.40
CA PRO A 70 11.80 -0.47 4.01
C PRO A 70 13.11 -0.48 4.81
N ALA A 71 13.69 0.69 5.08
CA ALA A 71 14.94 0.84 5.83
C ALA A 71 14.88 0.36 7.29
N TRP A 72 13.69 0.14 7.87
CA TRP A 72 13.57 -0.41 9.22
C TRP A 72 13.32 -1.91 9.25
N LEU A 73 12.98 -2.53 8.11
CA LEU A 73 12.84 -3.98 8.02
C LEU A 73 14.17 -4.72 8.17
N VAL A 74 15.30 -4.05 8.00
CA VAL A 74 16.64 -4.65 8.17
C VAL A 74 17.12 -4.78 9.61
N ASN A 75 16.44 -4.14 10.57
CA ASN A 75 16.84 -4.12 11.98
C ASN A 75 16.39 -5.37 12.76
N ASN A 76 16.61 -6.56 12.19
CA ASN A 76 16.16 -7.86 12.69
C ASN A 76 14.64 -8.13 12.64
N VAL A 77 13.89 -7.34 11.88
CA VAL A 77 12.48 -7.59 11.62
C VAL A 77 12.35 -8.68 10.55
N LYS A 78 11.44 -9.63 10.74
CA LYS A 78 11.18 -10.65 9.71
C LYS A 78 10.38 -10.03 8.57
N ILE A 79 10.94 -10.04 7.36
CA ILE A 79 10.27 -9.52 6.15
C ILE A 79 8.92 -10.23 5.91
N THR A 80 8.78 -11.50 6.32
CA THR A 80 7.54 -12.29 6.20
C THR A 80 6.33 -11.71 6.93
N ASP A 81 6.58 -10.83 7.91
CA ASP A 81 5.56 -10.29 8.80
C ASP A 81 5.05 -8.93 8.31
N HIS A 82 5.72 -8.34 7.30
CA HIS A 82 5.43 -7.01 6.76
C HIS A 82 5.55 -6.94 5.24
N VAL A 83 5.50 -8.09 4.55
CA VAL A 83 5.67 -8.14 3.09
C VAL A 83 4.57 -7.36 2.37
N ASP A 84 3.36 -7.36 2.91
CA ASP A 84 2.20 -6.63 2.43
C ASP A 84 2.38 -5.10 2.48
N CYS A 85 3.35 -4.63 3.26
CA CYS A 85 3.74 -3.22 3.35
C CYS A 85 4.66 -2.79 2.20
N LEU A 86 5.35 -3.76 1.59
CA LEU A 86 6.32 -3.54 0.53
C LEU A 86 5.78 -3.87 -0.85
N VAL A 87 4.82 -4.79 -0.94
CA VAL A 87 4.30 -5.30 -2.21
C VAL A 87 2.79 -5.46 -2.21
N ARG A 88 2.18 -5.20 -3.36
CA ARG A 88 0.75 -5.38 -3.64
C ARG A 88 0.58 -6.25 -4.87
N ASN A 89 -0.32 -7.23 -4.79
CA ASN A 89 -0.75 -7.98 -5.97
C ASN A 89 -1.57 -7.06 -6.88
N ILE A 90 -1.17 -6.95 -8.15
CA ILE A 90 -1.83 -6.08 -9.13
C ILE A 90 -2.46 -6.88 -10.29
N GLY A 91 -2.62 -8.19 -10.12
CA GLY A 91 -3.21 -9.09 -11.12
C GLY A 91 -2.23 -9.52 -12.20
N ASP A 92 -2.67 -10.43 -13.07
CA ASP A 92 -1.91 -10.91 -14.24
C ASP A 92 -0.50 -11.45 -13.91
N LYS A 93 -0.34 -12.09 -12.75
CA LYS A 93 0.97 -12.51 -12.20
C LYS A 93 1.97 -11.36 -12.07
N ARG A 94 1.49 -10.15 -11.77
CA ARG A 94 2.33 -8.98 -11.50
C ARG A 94 2.17 -8.53 -10.05
N MET A 95 3.28 -8.10 -9.47
CA MET A 95 3.37 -7.53 -8.14
C MET A 95 3.92 -6.11 -8.26
N LEU A 96 3.25 -5.14 -7.66
CA LEU A 96 3.78 -3.79 -7.49
C LEU A 96 4.57 -3.75 -6.19
N MET A 97 5.83 -3.33 -6.24
CA MET A 97 6.71 -3.12 -5.11
C MET A 97 6.91 -1.62 -4.89
N THR A 98 6.98 -1.20 -3.64
CA THR A 98 7.40 0.17 -3.30
C THR A 98 8.84 0.43 -3.73
N ASN A 99 9.34 1.67 -3.69
CA ASN A 99 10.70 2.07 -4.08
C ASN A 99 11.78 1.57 -3.11
N CYS A 100 11.77 0.27 -2.83
CA CYS A 100 12.61 -0.41 -1.86
C CYS A 100 14.09 -0.25 -2.20
N ALA A 101 14.45 -0.32 -3.49
CA ALA A 101 15.82 -0.18 -3.95
C ALA A 101 16.45 1.19 -3.63
N GLU A 102 15.63 2.22 -3.45
CA GLU A 102 16.08 3.57 -3.09
C GLU A 102 16.40 3.72 -1.58
N TYR A 103 15.95 2.78 -0.74
CA TYR A 103 16.28 2.72 0.69
C TYR A 103 17.27 1.61 1.01
N ASP A 104 17.09 0.43 0.40
CA ASP A 104 17.92 -0.74 0.59
C ASP A 104 17.89 -1.65 -0.65
N SER A 105 18.94 -1.54 -1.46
CA SER A 105 19.08 -2.33 -2.69
C SER A 105 19.26 -3.84 -2.46
N GLU A 106 19.80 -4.26 -1.31
CA GLU A 106 20.01 -5.67 -1.00
C GLU A 106 18.68 -6.34 -0.64
N VAL A 107 17.87 -5.67 0.19
CA VAL A 107 16.50 -6.10 0.51
C VAL A 107 15.64 -6.14 -0.74
N ALA A 108 15.67 -5.08 -1.56
CA ALA A 108 14.89 -5.02 -2.80
C ALA A 108 15.24 -6.18 -3.74
N LYS A 109 16.53 -6.44 -3.95
CA LYS A 109 17.00 -7.55 -4.79
C LYS A 109 16.60 -8.92 -4.23
N ALA A 110 16.71 -9.11 -2.91
CA ALA A 110 16.32 -10.36 -2.27
C ALA A 110 14.81 -10.61 -2.37
N LEU A 111 13.99 -9.57 -2.17
CA LEU A 111 12.54 -9.65 -2.28
C LEU A 111 12.10 -9.92 -3.73
N LYS A 112 12.63 -9.14 -4.69
CA LYS A 112 12.35 -9.31 -6.11
C LYS A 112 12.69 -10.71 -6.60
N LYS A 113 13.88 -11.22 -6.29
CA LYS A 113 14.30 -12.59 -6.65
C LYS A 113 13.34 -13.65 -6.12
N LYS A 114 12.81 -13.49 -4.91
CA LYS A 114 11.87 -14.45 -4.32
C LYS A 114 10.52 -14.41 -5.02
N ILE A 115 9.97 -13.22 -5.27
CA ILE A 115 8.69 -13.06 -5.96
C ILE A 115 8.77 -13.59 -7.40
N GLU A 116 9.86 -13.30 -8.10
CA GLU A 116 10.11 -13.80 -9.47
C GLU A 116 10.29 -15.32 -9.52
N ALA A 117 10.89 -15.93 -8.49
CA ALA A 117 11.02 -17.39 -8.39
C ALA A 117 9.65 -18.09 -8.29
N GLU A 118 8.63 -17.41 -7.75
CA GLU A 118 7.23 -17.88 -7.70
C GLU A 118 6.47 -17.62 -9.01
N GLY A 119 7.14 -17.06 -10.04
CA GLY A 119 6.57 -16.84 -11.37
C GLY A 119 5.81 -15.53 -11.54
N TYR A 120 6.01 -14.57 -10.64
CA TYR A 120 5.46 -13.22 -10.74
C TYR A 120 6.45 -12.24 -11.38
N GLU A 121 5.96 -11.28 -12.16
CA GLU A 121 6.72 -10.10 -12.55
C GLU A 121 6.68 -9.05 -11.44
N VAL A 122 7.81 -8.42 -11.12
CA VAL A 122 7.88 -7.32 -10.14
C VAL A 122 8.05 -5.98 -10.86
N VAL A 123 7.04 -5.13 -10.72
CA VAL A 123 7.09 -3.71 -11.08
C VAL A 123 7.44 -2.93 -9.83
N GLU A 124 8.53 -2.17 -9.84
CA GLU A 124 8.98 -1.38 -8.68
C GLU A 124 8.74 0.10 -8.93
N LEU A 125 8.17 0.80 -7.94
CA LEU A 125 8.09 2.26 -7.97
C LEU A 125 9.50 2.85 -7.92
N SER A 126 9.73 3.91 -8.67
CA SER A 126 10.97 4.67 -8.62
C SER A 126 10.68 6.13 -8.90
N TYR A 127 11.49 7.04 -8.37
CA TYR A 127 11.23 8.47 -8.51
C TYR A 127 12.46 9.21 -8.99
N SER A 128 12.26 10.13 -9.95
CA SER A 128 13.32 10.97 -10.50
C SER A 128 14.01 11.86 -9.47
N SER A 129 13.36 12.03 -8.32
CA SER A 129 13.85 12.77 -7.18
C SER A 129 14.95 12.07 -6.38
N PHE A 130 15.19 10.78 -6.62
CA PHE A 130 16.24 10.00 -5.96
C PHE A 130 17.62 10.41 -6.46
N ASP A 131 18.50 10.82 -5.55
CA ASP A 131 19.87 11.27 -5.83
C ASP A 131 20.94 10.32 -5.28
N GLY A 132 20.54 9.11 -4.86
CA GLY A 132 21.41 8.09 -4.28
C GLY A 132 21.16 7.82 -2.80
N VAL A 133 20.46 8.72 -2.08
CA VAL A 133 20.08 8.48 -0.68
C VAL A 133 18.69 9.04 -0.38
N ARG A 134 17.86 8.24 0.29
CA ARG A 134 16.57 8.71 0.83
C ARG A 134 16.75 9.20 2.26
N GLU A 135 16.22 10.37 2.57
CA GLU A 135 16.29 10.93 3.92
C GLU A 135 15.51 10.07 4.94
N ALA A 136 15.85 10.22 6.22
CA ALA A 136 15.15 9.54 7.30
C ALA A 136 13.64 9.89 7.32
N LYS A 137 13.30 11.13 7.02
CA LYS A 137 11.91 11.63 6.95
C LYS A 137 11.23 11.41 5.59
N ASP A 138 11.92 10.80 4.63
CA ASP A 138 11.33 10.51 3.32
C ASP A 138 10.21 9.46 3.45
N THR A 139 9.09 9.74 2.80
CA THR A 139 7.83 8.98 2.84
C THR A 139 7.40 8.46 1.47
N SER A 140 8.28 8.51 0.45
CA SER A 140 7.96 8.06 -0.91
C SER A 140 7.67 6.56 -1.01
N TRP A 141 8.10 5.78 -0.01
CA TRP A 141 7.73 4.37 0.15
C TRP A 141 6.23 4.11 0.40
N ALA A 142 5.47 5.12 0.83
CA ALA A 142 4.14 4.92 1.35
C ALA A 142 3.03 4.93 0.29
N TYR A 143 3.31 5.37 -0.95
CA TYR A 143 2.30 5.47 -2.02
C TYR A 143 1.66 4.13 -2.40
N ILE A 144 2.33 3.00 -2.10
CA ILE A 144 1.79 1.66 -2.29
C ILE A 144 0.56 1.35 -1.40
N ASN A 145 0.31 2.17 -0.38
CA ASN A 145 -0.83 2.06 0.52
C ASN A 145 -2.12 2.70 -0.06
N TYR A 146 -2.32 2.58 -1.36
CA TYR A 146 -3.55 3.01 -2.03
C TYR A 146 -4.75 2.13 -1.66
N ILE A 147 -5.95 2.70 -1.75
CA ILE A 147 -7.22 1.97 -1.73
C ILE A 147 -7.43 1.43 -3.14
N HIS A 148 -7.66 0.13 -3.26
CA HIS A 148 -7.91 -0.53 -4.55
C HIS A 148 -9.33 -1.07 -4.58
N THR A 149 -10.09 -0.68 -5.59
CA THR A 149 -11.46 -1.16 -5.81
C THR A 149 -11.62 -1.61 -7.26
N SER A 150 -12.75 -2.23 -7.57
CA SER A 150 -13.16 -2.62 -8.92
C SER A 150 -13.43 -1.42 -9.85
N LYS A 151 -13.56 -0.21 -9.31
CA LYS A 151 -13.93 1.00 -10.06
C LYS A 151 -12.84 2.07 -10.07
N VAL A 152 -12.13 2.23 -8.96
CA VAL A 152 -11.13 3.28 -8.73
C VAL A 152 -9.99 2.82 -7.83
N ILE A 153 -8.81 3.38 -8.07
CA ILE A 153 -7.67 3.36 -7.15
C ILE A 153 -7.48 4.76 -6.58
N ILE A 154 -7.48 4.87 -5.26
CA ILE A 154 -7.29 6.12 -4.54
C ILE A 154 -5.91 6.11 -3.90
N VAL A 155 -5.01 6.95 -4.42
CA VAL A 155 -3.62 7.08 -3.96
C VAL A 155 -3.54 8.17 -2.88
N PRO A 156 -2.92 7.87 -1.72
CA PRO A 156 -2.72 8.86 -0.66
C PRO A 156 -1.61 9.84 -1.07
N MET A 157 -1.99 11.08 -1.38
CA MET A 157 -1.07 12.14 -1.81
C MET A 157 -0.50 12.85 -0.61
N GLN A 158 0.79 13.17 -0.65
CA GLN A 158 1.58 13.56 0.52
C GLN A 158 2.07 15.01 0.47
N HIS A 159 1.63 15.79 -0.54
CA HIS A 159 2.17 17.12 -0.84
C HIS A 159 3.69 17.09 -1.15
N ALA A 160 4.17 15.99 -1.73
CA ALA A 160 5.58 15.77 -2.03
C ALA A 160 5.85 15.86 -3.55
N LYS A 161 7.11 16.03 -3.95
CA LYS A 161 7.50 16.12 -5.37
C LYS A 161 7.20 14.83 -6.14
N GLU A 162 7.20 13.70 -5.44
CA GLU A 162 6.94 12.35 -5.97
C GLU A 162 5.47 12.09 -6.33
N ASP A 163 4.54 12.88 -5.79
CA ASP A 163 3.08 12.72 -5.94
C ASP A 163 2.67 12.42 -7.39
N LYS A 164 3.16 13.22 -8.33
CA LYS A 164 2.81 13.09 -9.76
C LYS A 164 3.36 11.81 -10.37
N GLU A 165 4.61 11.46 -10.05
CA GLU A 165 5.25 10.25 -10.56
C GLU A 165 4.63 8.98 -9.98
N ALA A 166 4.24 9.01 -8.70
CA ALA A 166 3.50 7.92 -8.05
C ALA A 166 2.18 7.65 -8.77
N LEU A 167 1.38 8.70 -9.01
CA LEU A 167 0.11 8.59 -9.75
C LEU A 167 0.32 8.02 -11.17
N GLN A 168 1.33 8.49 -11.88
CA GLN A 168 1.61 8.02 -13.25
C GLN A 168 2.00 6.54 -13.29
N GLN A 169 2.88 6.11 -12.39
CA GLN A 169 3.33 4.72 -12.32
C GLN A 169 2.18 3.79 -11.90
N ILE A 170 1.42 4.16 -10.87
CA ILE A 170 0.25 3.39 -10.43
C ILE A 170 -0.80 3.34 -11.56
N LYS A 171 -1.04 4.45 -12.28
CA LYS A 171 -1.94 4.45 -13.44
C LYS A 171 -1.46 3.52 -14.56
N ALA A 172 -0.15 3.40 -14.79
CA ALA A 172 0.41 2.48 -15.77
C ALA A 172 0.18 1.01 -15.37
N CYS A 173 0.17 0.68 -14.08
CA CYS A 173 -0.17 -0.65 -13.59
C CYS A 173 -1.64 -1.03 -13.86
N PHE A 174 -2.54 -0.04 -13.86
CA PHE A 174 -3.99 -0.21 -13.98
C PHE A 174 -4.57 0.65 -15.13
N PRO A 175 -4.30 0.29 -16.40
CA PRO A 175 -4.74 1.08 -17.55
C PRO A 175 -6.27 1.20 -17.64
N HIS A 176 -7.00 0.21 -17.13
CA HIS A 176 -8.46 0.12 -17.20
C HIS A 176 -9.22 0.79 -16.04
N LEU A 177 -8.56 1.10 -14.92
CA LEU A 177 -9.20 1.71 -13.75
C LEU A 177 -8.94 3.21 -13.68
N ALA A 178 -9.88 3.97 -13.10
CA ALA A 178 -9.56 5.33 -12.68
C ALA A 178 -8.50 5.29 -11.58
N VAL A 179 -7.50 6.16 -11.66
CA VAL A 179 -6.49 6.35 -10.61
C VAL A 179 -6.52 7.82 -10.21
N VAL A 180 -6.86 8.08 -8.95
CA VAL A 180 -7.05 9.43 -8.43
C VAL A 180 -6.19 9.63 -7.18
N GLY A 181 -5.63 10.82 -7.05
CA GLY A 181 -4.91 11.22 -5.86
C GLY A 181 -5.83 11.96 -4.91
N VAL A 182 -5.81 11.59 -3.63
CA VAL A 182 -6.47 12.35 -2.56
C VAL A 182 -5.39 12.85 -1.62
N TYR A 183 -5.35 14.17 -1.41
CA TYR A 183 -4.55 14.77 -0.34
C TYR A 183 -5.15 14.38 1.00
N ALA A 184 -4.54 13.34 1.55
CA ALA A 184 -4.76 12.80 2.86
C ALA A 184 -3.39 12.88 3.51
N ASP A 185 -3.14 13.87 4.37
CA ASP A 185 -1.87 13.98 5.10
C ASP A 185 -1.64 12.65 5.79
N PRO A 186 -0.79 11.77 5.24
CA PRO A 186 -0.85 10.39 5.65
C PRO A 186 -0.22 10.31 7.02
N CYS A 187 -0.81 9.47 7.86
CA CYS A 187 -0.45 9.47 9.25
C CYS A 187 0.76 8.57 9.43
N PHE A 188 1.91 9.24 9.36
CA PHE A 188 3.20 8.67 9.67
C PHE A 188 3.46 8.77 11.16
N GLY A 189 3.60 7.61 11.82
CA GLY A 189 4.10 7.54 13.18
C GLY A 189 5.56 7.98 13.27
N ASN A 190 5.99 8.33 14.49
CA ASN A 190 7.36 8.81 14.76
C ASN A 190 8.46 7.80 14.39
N GLU A 191 8.10 6.52 14.31
CA GLU A 191 8.98 5.40 13.96
C GLU A 191 8.79 4.94 12.51
N GLY A 192 8.14 5.75 11.67
CA GLY A 192 7.95 5.40 10.27
C GLY A 192 6.81 4.55 9.84
N GLU A 193 5.89 4.39 10.74
CA GLU A 193 4.75 3.54 10.53
C GLU A 193 3.74 4.36 9.73
N PHE A 194 3.23 3.83 8.63
CA PHE A 194 2.04 4.36 7.98
C PHE A 194 0.85 3.59 8.54
N ILE A 195 -0.08 4.27 9.18
CA ILE A 195 -1.29 3.61 9.72
C ILE A 195 -2.31 3.49 8.59
N ARG A 196 -2.58 2.27 8.09
CA ARG A 196 -3.67 2.05 7.13
C ARG A 196 -5.00 2.17 7.85
N TYR A 197 -5.86 2.98 7.25
CA TYR A 197 -7.20 3.27 7.74
C TYR A 197 -8.28 2.41 7.10
N SER A 198 -7.99 1.85 5.93
CA SER A 198 -8.99 1.19 5.13
C SER A 198 -8.56 -0.20 4.71
N LYS A 199 -9.51 -1.12 4.65
CA LYS A 199 -9.39 -2.41 3.97
C LYS A 199 -10.39 -2.46 2.81
N SER A 200 -9.91 -2.73 1.61
CA SER A 200 -10.76 -2.99 0.44
C SER A 200 -11.02 -4.49 0.34
N ILE A 201 -12.29 -4.89 0.26
CA ILE A 201 -12.71 -6.29 0.25
C ILE A 201 -13.65 -6.52 -0.96
N ASN A 202 -13.54 -7.70 -1.58
CA ASN A 202 -14.51 -8.20 -2.54
C ASN A 202 -15.55 -9.08 -1.81
N GLU A 203 -16.74 -8.55 -1.55
CA GLU A 203 -17.78 -9.28 -0.82
C GLU A 203 -18.32 -10.49 -1.59
N SER A 204 -18.21 -10.52 -2.93
CA SER A 204 -18.68 -11.65 -3.73
C SER A 204 -17.83 -12.91 -3.57
N MET A 205 -16.72 -12.85 -2.82
CA MET A 205 -15.88 -14.00 -2.46
C MET A 205 -15.99 -14.41 -0.99
N VAL A 206 -16.84 -13.72 -0.22
CA VAL A 206 -17.08 -13.97 1.21
C VAL A 206 -18.36 -14.80 1.45
N SER A 207 -19.06 -15.18 0.37
CA SER A 207 -20.30 -15.98 0.37
C SER A 207 -20.08 -17.47 0.16
#